data_AF-A0AA93DMM5-F1
#
_entry.id   AF-A0AA93DMM5-F1
#
_cell.length_a   1.000
_cell.length_b   1.000
_cell.length_c   1.000
_cell.angle_alpha   90.00
_cell.angle_beta   90.00
_cell.angle_gamma   90.00
#
_symmetry.space_group_name_H-M   'P 1'
#
loop_
_entity.id
_entity.type
_entity.pdbx_description
1 polymer ?
#
loop_
_entity_poly.entity_id
_entity_poly.type
_entity_poly.pdbx_seq_one_letter_code
_entity_poly.pdbx_strand_id
1 'polypeptide(L)' 'MTRYYSRSPSLHLTGHWLEAAGFGTDTPVIVTVEHGKLVIETELRF' A
#
# COMPACT_ATOMS: atom_id res chain seq x y z
N MET A 1 -0.07 -9.14 -27.60
CA MET A 1 0.60 -8.97 -26.29
C MET A 1 -0.38 -9.36 -25.19
N THR A 2 -0.20 -10.50 -24.56
CA THR A 2 -0.96 -10.90 -23.36
C THR A 2 -0.35 -10.20 -22.16
N ARG A 3 -1.15 -9.43 -21.41
CA ARG A 3 -0.71 -8.84 -20.13
C ARG A 3 -0.48 -9.99 -19.16
N TYR A 4 0.78 -10.22 -18.78
CA TYR A 4 1.12 -11.17 -17.74
C TYR A 4 0.77 -10.55 -16.39
N TYR A 5 -0.36 -10.95 -15.80
CA TYR A 5 -0.69 -10.58 -14.44
C TYR A 5 0.03 -11.51 -13.47
N SER A 6 0.65 -10.94 -12.45
CA SER A 6 1.15 -11.71 -11.31
C SER A 6 -0.01 -12.53 -10.74
N ARG A 7 0.27 -13.78 -10.36
CA ARG A 7 -0.71 -14.64 -9.68
C ARG A 7 -0.88 -14.27 -8.20
N SER A 8 -0.07 -13.34 -7.70
CA SER A 8 -0.20 -12.80 -6.34
C SER A 8 -1.18 -11.62 -6.35
N PRO A 9 -2.13 -11.57 -5.39
CA PRO A 9 -3.00 -10.40 -5.25
C PRO A 9 -2.14 -9.17 -4.92
N SER A 10 -2.41 -8.07 -5.60
CA SER A 10 -1.75 -6.79 -5.35
C SER A 10 -2.75 -5.65 -5.41
N LEU A 11 -2.50 -4.64 -4.60
CA LEU A 11 -3.23 -3.37 -4.61
C LEU A 11 -2.32 -2.32 -5.23
N HIS A 12 -2.77 -1.64 -6.28
CA HIS A 12 -2.03 -0.54 -6.89
C HIS A 12 -2.68 0.78 -6.47
N LEU A 13 -1.99 1.53 -5.61
CA LEU A 13 -2.39 2.86 -5.16
C LEU A 13 -1.63 3.90 -5.98
N THR A 14 -2.33 4.94 -6.47
CA THR A 14 -1.73 5.98 -7.32
C THR A 14 -2.20 7.37 -6.90
N GLY A 15 -1.35 8.37 -7.13
CA GLY A 15 -1.67 9.79 -6.94
C GLY A 15 -0.71 10.50 -5.98
N HIS A 16 -0.52 11.80 -6.21
CA HIS A 16 0.37 12.66 -5.41
C HIS A 16 -0.05 12.81 -3.94
N TRP A 17 -1.29 12.45 -3.60
CA TRP A 17 -1.82 12.53 -2.24
C TRP A 17 -1.17 11.50 -1.29
N LEU A 18 -0.59 10.41 -1.81
CA LEU A 18 0.03 9.36 -0.99
C LEU A 18 1.20 9.89 -0.16
N GLU A 19 2.06 10.70 -0.77
CA GLU A 19 3.20 11.31 -0.08
C GLU A 19 2.73 12.28 1.02
N ALA A 20 1.70 13.08 0.74
CA ALA A 20 1.08 13.96 1.74
C ALA A 20 0.39 13.18 2.89
N ALA A 21 -0.05 11.95 2.63
CA ALA A 21 -0.57 11.03 3.64
C ALA A 21 0.52 10.22 4.35
N GLY A 22 1.81 10.47 4.07
CA GLY A 22 2.96 9.82 4.68
C GLY A 22 3.49 8.59 3.93
N PHE A 23 2.82 8.14 2.87
CA PHE A 23 3.22 6.98 2.06
C PHE A 23 4.23 7.37 0.98
N GLY A 24 5.43 7.75 1.41
CA GLY A 24 6.56 8.01 0.52
C GLY A 24 7.12 6.74 -0.12
N THR A 25 8.02 6.92 -1.10
CA THR A 25 8.81 5.81 -1.65
C THR A 25 9.75 5.27 -0.55
N ASP A 26 10.00 3.96 -0.55
CA ASP A 26 10.81 3.25 0.45
C ASP A 26 10.35 3.43 1.92
N THR A 27 9.11 3.89 2.12
CA THR A 27 8.53 4.03 3.47
C THR A 27 8.01 2.67 3.95
N PRO A 28 8.50 2.15 5.09
CA PRO A 28 7.97 0.91 5.64
C PRO A 28 6.52 1.12 6.10
N VAL A 29 5.68 0.13 5.79
CA VAL A 29 4.28 0.10 6.19
C VAL A 29 3.97 -1.14 6.99
N ILE A 30 3.02 -1.01 7.91
CA ILE A 30 2.40 -2.11 8.61
C ILE A 30 1.09 -2.41 7.90
N VAL A 31 0.89 -3.68 7.53
CA VAL A 31 -0.36 -4.15 6.91
C VAL A 31 -1.04 -5.09 7.88
N THR A 32 -2.24 -4.73 8.33
CA THR A 32 -3.07 -5.58 9.19
C THR A 32 -4.37 -5.96 8.48
N VAL A 33 -4.90 -7.13 8.84
CA VAL A 33 -6.18 -7.63 8.33
C VAL A 33 -7.18 -7.60 9.47
N GLU A 34 -8.24 -6.84 9.27
CA GLU A 34 -9.42 -6.84 10.14
C GLU A 34 -10.61 -7.48 9.40
N HIS A 35 -11.66 -7.83 10.13
CA HIS A 35 -12.86 -8.37 9.50
C HIS A 35 -13.45 -7.38 8.48
N GLY A 36 -13.36 -7.74 7.19
CA GLY A 36 -13.84 -6.92 6.07
C GLY A 36 -12.90 -5.80 5.61
N LYS A 37 -11.66 -5.71 6.14
CA LYS A 37 -10.76 -4.58 5.87
C LYS A 37 -9.28 -5.00 5.80
N LEU A 38 -8.55 -4.33 4.92
CA LEU A 38 -7.09 -4.29 4.95
C LEU A 38 -6.69 -2.89 5.42
N VAL A 39 -5.93 -2.79 6.50
CA VAL A 39 -5.45 -1.51 7.03
C VAL A 39 -3.96 -1.40 6.71
N ILE A 40 -3.57 -0.30 6.09
CA ILE A 40 -2.17 0.00 5.73
C ILE A 40 -1.81 1.29 6.46
N GLU A 41 -0.83 1.22 7.34
CA GLU A 41 -0.37 2.34 8.16
C GLU A 41 1.14 2.51 7.99
N THR A 42 1.62 3.74 7.92
CA THR A 42 3.06 4.02 8.01
C THR A 42 3.49 3.93 9.46
N GLU A 43 4.70 3.42 9.71
CA GLU A 43 5.29 3.53 11.05
C GLU A 43 5.61 5.00 11.33
N LEU A 44 4.73 5.70 12.05
CA LEU A 44 5.00 7.05 12.56
C LEU A 44 6.11 6.94 13.61
N ARG A 45 7.35 7.08 13.17
CA ARG A 45 8.48 7.27 14.08
C ARG A 45 8.40 8.72 14.59
N PHE A 46 8.02 8.87 15.85
CA PHE A 46 8.12 10.12 16.60
C PHE A 46 9.59 10.53 16.78
#